data_AF-A0A938Y1Q6-F1
#
_entry.id   AF-A0A938Y1Q6-F1
#
_cell.length_a   1.000
_cell.length_b   1.000
_cell.length_c   1.000
_cell.angle_alpha   90.00
_cell.angle_beta   90.00
_cell.angle_gamma   90.00
#
_symmetry.space_group_name_H-M   'P 1'
#
loop_
_entity.id
_entity.type
_entity.pdbx_description
1 polymer ?
#
loop_
_entity_poly.entity_id
_entity_poly.type
_entity_poly.pdbx_seq_one_letter_code
_entity_poly.pdbx_strand_id
1 'polypeptide(L)'
;MDNIGFPGMILLLILALVLFGPKKLPELGRTVGLAVREFRNAARSVALEEQASSKDAAAQPAAGDDIPAAERAKIEQEVRERLEAEIRERLERERLEKEIRDKLEMERMVQQNEQGSVNR
;
A
#
# COMPACT_ATOMS: atom_id res chain seq x y z
N MET A 1 6.62 -4.75 -57.72
CA MET A 1 7.05 -5.10 -56.35
C MET A 1 5.82 -5.63 -55.66
N ASP A 2 5.76 -6.95 -55.50
CA ASP A 2 4.58 -7.66 -55.02
C ASP A 2 4.20 -7.17 -53.62
N ASN A 3 2.95 -6.75 -53.48
CA ASN A 3 2.37 -6.31 -52.22
C ASN A 3 2.16 -7.53 -51.30
N ILE A 4 3.24 -8.13 -50.79
CA ILE A 4 3.24 -9.07 -49.66
C ILE A 4 2.97 -8.27 -48.37
N GLY A 5 1.92 -7.47 -48.40
CA GLY A 5 1.42 -6.70 -47.27
C GLY A 5 0.27 -7.42 -46.60
N PHE A 6 -0.74 -6.66 -46.21
CA PHE A 6 -1.96 -7.11 -45.55
C PHE A 6 -2.58 -8.43 -46.11
N PRO A 7 -2.61 -8.68 -47.44
CA PRO A 7 -3.13 -9.94 -47.98
C PRO A 7 -2.35 -11.18 -47.52
N GLY A 8 -1.02 -11.09 -47.39
CA GLY A 8 -0.18 -12.19 -46.90
C GLY A 8 -0.40 -12.48 -45.42
N MET A 9 -0.60 -11.43 -44.60
CA MET A 9 -0.94 -11.56 -43.19
C MET A 9 -2.30 -12.22 -42.97
N ILE A 10 -3.31 -11.90 -43.80
CA ILE A 10 -4.62 -12.54 -43.74
C ILE A 10 -4.52 -14.03 -44.05
N LEU A 11 -3.75 -14.42 -45.08
CA LEU A 11 -3.57 -15.82 -45.44
C LEU A 11 -2.92 -16.61 -44.29
N LEU A 12 -1.90 -16.03 -43.63
CA LEU A 12 -1.28 -16.63 -42.45
C LEU A 12 -2.25 -16.73 -41.26
N LEU A 13 -3.07 -15.70 -41.04
CA LEU A 13 -4.10 -15.70 -40.00
C LEU A 13 -5.12 -16.81 -40.24
N ILE A 14 -5.61 -16.98 -41.47
CA ILE A 14 -6.55 -18.05 -41.83
C ILE A 14 -5.92 -19.42 -41.55
N LEU A 15 -4.65 -19.62 -41.93
CA LEU A 15 -3.96 -20.88 -41.63
C LEU A 15 -3.86 -21.13 -40.12
N ALA A 16 -3.50 -20.11 -39.34
CA ALA A 16 -3.48 -20.20 -37.88
C ALA A 16 -4.87 -20.46 -37.28
N LEU A 17 -5.92 -19.83 -37.84
CA LEU A 17 -7.32 -20.02 -37.45
C LEU A 17 -7.81 -21.43 -37.75
N VAL A 18 -7.32 -22.09 -38.79
CA VAL A 18 -7.65 -23.49 -39.09
C VAL A 18 -6.97 -24.43 -38.09
N LEU A 19 -5.70 -24.18 -37.75
CA LEU A 19 -4.94 -25.01 -36.80
C LEU A 19 -5.43 -24.85 -35.35
N PHE A 20 -5.64 -23.61 -34.91
CA PHE A 20 -5.99 -23.30 -33.52
C PHE A 20 -7.49 -23.07 -33.31
N GLY A 21 -8.22 -22.62 -34.34
CA GLY A 21 -9.64 -22.27 -34.25
C GLY A 21 -9.89 -20.78 -33.95
N PRO A 22 -10.96 -20.17 -34.52
CA PRO A 22 -11.30 -18.75 -34.33
C PRO A 22 -11.68 -18.40 -32.89
N LYS A 23 -12.03 -19.38 -32.06
CA LYS A 23 -12.34 -19.15 -30.64
C LYS A 23 -11.09 -19.18 -29.75
N LYS A 24 -10.02 -19.88 -30.15
CA LYS A 24 -8.82 -20.07 -29.31
C LYS A 24 -7.86 -18.90 -29.32
N LEU A 25 -7.66 -18.25 -30.48
CA LEU A 25 -6.85 -17.04 -30.55
C LEU A 25 -7.35 -15.89 -29.63
N PRO A 26 -8.65 -15.52 -29.64
CA PRO A 26 -9.14 -14.49 -28.72
C PRO A 26 -9.18 -14.94 -27.25
N GLU A 27 -9.38 -16.22 -26.98
CA GLU A 27 -9.31 -16.79 -25.63
C GLU A 27 -7.89 -16.65 -25.05
N LEU A 28 -6.86 -17.05 -25.81
CA LEU A 28 -5.45 -16.88 -25.45
C LEU A 28 -5.06 -15.40 -25.32
N GLY A 29 -5.52 -14.55 -26.24
CA GLY A 29 -5.28 -13.11 -26.20
C GLY A 29 -5.86 -12.45 -24.95
N ARG A 30 -7.02 -12.90 -24.45
CA ARG A 30 -7.60 -12.42 -23.18
C ARG A 30 -6.74 -12.79 -21.98
N THR A 31 -6.30 -14.05 -21.89
CA THR A 31 -5.46 -14.51 -20.78
C THR A 31 -4.10 -13.83 -20.77
N VAL A 32 -3.44 -13.73 -21.93
CA VAL A 32 -2.16 -13.01 -22.07
C VAL A 32 -2.35 -11.52 -21.82
N GLY A 33 -3.44 -10.92 -22.31
CA GLY A 33 -3.74 -9.50 -22.12
C GLY A 33 -3.93 -9.13 -20.64
N LEU A 34 -4.60 -9.99 -19.87
CA LEU A 34 -4.68 -9.84 -18.41
C LEU A 34 -3.28 -9.92 -17.80
N ALA A 35 -2.53 -11.00 -18.05
CA ALA A 35 -1.18 -11.16 -17.51
C ALA A 35 -0.26 -9.98 -17.82
N VAL A 36 -0.29 -9.44 -19.05
CA VAL A 36 0.47 -8.25 -19.45
C VAL A 36 -0.01 -7.00 -18.72
N ARG A 37 -1.32 -6.86 -18.49
CA ARG A 37 -1.89 -5.74 -17.72
C ARG A 37 -1.42 -5.78 -16.27
N GLU A 38 -1.53 -6.93 -15.62
CA GLU A 38 -1.07 -7.11 -14.24
C GLU A 38 0.45 -6.94 -14.13
N PHE A 39 1.24 -7.49 -15.06
CA PHE A 39 2.69 -7.28 -15.11
C PHE A 39 3.05 -5.81 -15.26
N ARG A 40 2.39 -5.07 -16.17
CA ARG A 40 2.63 -3.64 -16.35
C ARG A 40 2.30 -2.84 -15.09
N ASN A 41 1.23 -3.21 -14.39
CA ASN A 41 0.83 -2.55 -13.15
C ASN A 41 1.87 -2.80 -12.05
N ALA A 42 2.31 -4.05 -11.87
CA ALA A 42 3.36 -4.39 -10.92
C ALA A 42 4.68 -3.68 -11.25
N ALA A 43 5.08 -3.67 -12.52
CA ALA A 43 6.28 -2.97 -12.98
C ALA A 43 6.22 -1.46 -12.71
N ARG A 44 5.05 -0.83 -12.87
CA ARG A 44 4.84 0.58 -12.52
C ARG A 44 4.95 0.83 -11.03
N SER A 45 4.39 -0.03 -10.18
CA SER A 45 4.50 0.09 -8.73
C SER A 45 5.96 0.03 -8.27
N VAL A 46 6.75 -0.91 -8.81
CA VAL A 46 8.18 -1.02 -8.51
C VAL A 46 8.94 0.23 -8.97
N ALA A 47 8.68 0.72 -10.19
CA ALA A 47 9.30 1.93 -10.69
C ALA A 47 8.94 3.18 -9.88
N LEU A 48 7.73 3.23 -9.30
CA LEU A 48 7.29 4.31 -8.41
C LEU A 48 7.94 4.22 -7.03
N GLU A 49 8.17 3.02 -6.51
CA GLU A 49 8.83 2.79 -5.22
C GLU A 49 10.32 3.16 -5.27
N GLU A 50 10.99 2.87 -6.39
CA GLU A 50 12.37 3.31 -6.66
C GLU A 50 12.45 4.85 -6.81
N GLN A 51 11.47 5.46 -7.47
CA GLN A 51 11.39 6.93 -7.63
C GLN A 51 10.91 7.66 -6.37
N ALA A 52 10.14 7.03 -5.48
CA ALA A 52 9.71 7.63 -4.22
C ALA A 52 10.87 7.87 -3.24
N SER A 53 11.99 7.11 -3.40
CA SER A 53 13.25 7.42 -2.71
C SER A 53 13.98 8.65 -3.28
N SER A 54 13.48 9.24 -4.38
CA SER A 54 14.01 10.43 -5.06
C SER A 54 12.89 11.38 -5.51
N LYS A 55 12.04 11.83 -4.57
CA LYS A 55 11.18 13.04 -4.61
C LYS A 55 10.30 13.32 -5.86
N ASP A 56 9.00 13.41 -5.55
CA ASP A 56 7.87 14.06 -6.25
C ASP A 56 7.24 13.36 -7.48
N ALA A 57 5.96 13.02 -7.27
CA ALA A 57 5.07 12.28 -8.15
C ALA A 57 4.44 13.15 -9.26
N ALA A 58 4.15 12.54 -10.41
CA ALA A 58 3.15 13.02 -11.36
C ALA A 58 2.30 11.85 -11.87
N ALA A 59 0.99 12.05 -11.78
CA ALA A 59 -0.08 11.07 -11.93
C ALA A 59 -0.23 10.50 -13.36
N GLN A 60 -0.83 9.30 -13.44
CA GLN A 60 -2.14 9.18 -14.10
C GLN A 60 -2.89 7.88 -13.78
N PRO A 61 -4.25 7.92 -13.79
CA PRO A 61 -5.13 6.94 -13.16
C PRO A 61 -5.79 5.94 -14.14
N ALA A 62 -6.49 4.98 -13.52
CA ALA A 62 -7.58 4.13 -14.04
C ALA A 62 -7.21 2.76 -14.63
N ALA A 63 -7.56 1.68 -13.92
CA ALA A 63 -8.90 1.11 -14.03
C ALA A 63 -9.07 -0.09 -13.06
N GLY A 64 -10.07 0.01 -12.18
CA GLY A 64 -10.59 -1.08 -11.36
C GLY A 64 -10.40 -0.87 -9.86
N ASP A 65 -11.36 -0.21 -9.22
CA ASP A 65 -11.70 -0.40 -7.81
C ASP A 65 -13.06 0.28 -7.58
N ASP A 66 -14.12 -0.49 -7.75
CA ASP A 66 -15.52 -0.09 -7.58
C ASP A 66 -15.91 0.00 -6.09
N ILE A 67 -15.04 0.59 -5.26
CA ILE A 67 -15.43 1.10 -3.95
C ILE A 67 -15.99 2.51 -4.19
N PRO A 68 -17.29 2.76 -3.96
CA PRO A 68 -17.90 4.07 -4.11
C PRO A 68 -17.10 5.11 -3.32
N ALA A 69 -16.89 6.31 -3.87
CA ALA A 69 -16.15 7.38 -3.19
C ALA A 69 -16.68 7.67 -1.77
N ALA A 70 -17.99 7.49 -1.57
CA ALA A 70 -18.64 7.61 -0.27
C ALA A 70 -18.22 6.52 0.74
N GLU A 71 -17.96 5.30 0.28
CA GLU A 71 -17.56 4.17 1.12
C GLU A 71 -16.06 4.23 1.46
N ARG A 72 -15.23 4.73 0.53
CA ARG A 72 -13.82 5.07 0.81
C ARG A 72 -13.70 6.13 1.90
N ALA A 73 -14.49 7.21 1.80
CA ALA A 73 -14.49 8.26 2.81
C ALA A 73 -14.89 7.74 4.20
N LYS A 74 -15.86 6.83 4.28
CA LYS A 74 -16.23 6.17 5.54
C LYS A 74 -15.11 5.32 6.12
N ILE A 75 -14.46 4.49 5.31
CA ILE A 75 -13.35 3.63 5.76
C ILE A 75 -12.18 4.49 6.25
N GLU A 76 -11.83 5.55 5.52
CA GLU A 76 -10.76 6.46 5.91
C GLU A 76 -11.09 7.22 7.20
N GLN A 77 -12.33 7.66 7.39
CA GLN A 77 -12.77 8.28 8.63
C GLN A 77 -12.70 7.30 9.81
N GLU A 78 -13.21 6.08 9.64
CA GLU A 78 -13.19 5.07 10.70
C GLU A 78 -11.76 4.67 11.11
N VAL A 79 -10.86 4.52 10.14
CA VAL A 79 -9.45 4.20 10.43
C VAL A 79 -8.74 5.35 11.14
N ARG A 80 -8.97 6.60 10.71
CA ARG A 80 -8.41 7.79 11.38
C ARG A 80 -8.89 7.89 12.82
N GLU A 81 -10.18 7.71 13.04
CA GLU A 81 -10.78 7.79 14.37
C GLU A 81 -10.26 6.68 15.31
N ARG A 82 -10.14 5.45 14.81
CA ARG A 82 -9.53 4.32 15.55
C ARG A 82 -8.06 4.58 15.89
N LEU A 83 -7.29 5.12 14.95
CA LEU A 83 -5.88 5.42 15.15
C LEU A 83 -5.67 6.55 16.17
N GLU A 84 -6.47 7.62 16.09
CA GLU A 84 -6.41 8.73 17.04
C GLU A 84 -6.78 8.29 18.46
N ALA A 85 -7.77 7.43 18.61
CA ALA A 85 -8.13 6.83 19.90
C ALA A 85 -6.98 6.00 20.48
N GLU A 86 -6.34 5.15 19.65
CA GLU A 86 -5.22 4.31 20.10
C GLU A 86 -4.00 5.15 20.50
N ILE A 87 -3.67 6.20 19.74
CA ILE A 87 -2.55 7.10 20.06
C ILE A 87 -2.80 7.82 21.39
N ARG A 88 -4.03 8.31 21.62
CA ARG A 88 -4.40 9.03 22.84
C ARG A 88 -4.28 8.14 24.06
N GLU A 89 -4.75 6.89 23.97
CA GLU A 89 -4.66 5.93 25.07
C GLU A 89 -3.21 5.60 25.42
N ARG A 90 -2.35 5.41 24.42
CA ARG A 90 -0.92 5.15 24.66
C ARG A 90 -0.21 6.34 25.32
N LEU A 91 -0.53 7.56 24.91
CA LEU A 91 0.04 8.78 25.50
C LEU A 91 -0.39 8.99 26.97
N GLU A 92 -1.64 8.70 27.31
CA GLU A 92 -2.14 8.82 28.68
C GLU A 92 -1.47 7.80 29.61
N ARG A 93 -1.28 6.56 29.14
CA ARG A 93 -0.56 5.52 29.88
C ARG A 93 0.90 5.90 30.12
N GLU A 94 1.60 6.41 29.12
CA GLU A 94 2.99 6.86 29.28
C GLU A 94 3.13 8.05 30.26
N ARG A 95 2.16 8.97 30.28
CA ARG A 95 2.17 10.10 31.21
C ARG A 95 1.99 9.65 32.66
N LEU A 96 1.04 8.75 32.91
CA LEU A 96 0.80 8.23 34.25
C LEU A 96 1.99 7.43 34.78
N GLU A 97 2.66 6.65 33.92
CA GLU A 97 3.88 5.93 34.33
C GLU A 97 5.03 6.87 34.68
N LYS A 98 5.21 7.97 33.92
CA LYS A 98 6.21 9.00 34.25
C LYS A 98 5.87 9.68 35.57
N GLU A 99 4.63 10.08 35.76
CA GLU A 99 4.19 10.74 36.99
C GLU A 99 4.35 9.84 38.23
N ILE A 100 4.00 8.56 38.12
CA ILE A 100 4.20 7.58 39.20
C ILE A 100 5.69 7.40 39.50
N ARG A 101 6.54 7.29 38.47
CA ARG A 101 8.00 7.14 38.64
C ARG A 101 8.60 8.35 39.36
N ASP A 102 8.28 9.55 38.91
CA ASP A 102 8.79 10.79 39.48
C ASP A 102 8.36 10.93 40.95
N LYS A 103 7.10 10.60 41.25
CA LYS A 103 6.57 10.66 42.62
C LYS A 103 7.24 9.65 43.55
N LEU A 104 7.54 8.45 43.04
CA LEU A 104 8.17 7.36 43.80
C LEU A 104 9.68 7.61 43.98
N GLU A 105 10.33 8.24 43.02
CA GLU A 105 11.71 8.75 43.17
C GLU A 105 11.79 9.88 44.20
N MET A 106 10.83 10.81 44.16
CA MET A 106 10.76 11.91 45.13
C MET A 106 10.54 11.39 46.56
N GLU A 107 9.68 10.39 46.76
CA GLU A 107 9.47 9.75 48.05
C GLU A 107 10.73 9.05 48.58
N ARG A 108 11.48 8.38 47.70
CA ARG A 108 12.78 7.76 48.05
C ARG A 108 13.84 8.80 48.40
N MET A 109 13.88 9.92 47.69
CA MET A 109 14.81 11.03 47.99
C MET A 109 14.52 11.67 49.34
N VAL A 110 13.24 11.83 49.70
CA VAL A 110 12.82 12.37 51.01
C VAL A 110 13.23 11.41 52.14
N GLN A 111 12.95 10.11 52.01
CA GLN A 111 13.32 9.12 53.05
C GLN A 111 14.84 8.98 53.24
N GLN A 112 15.62 9.06 52.15
CA GLN A 112 17.07 8.96 52.22
C GLN A 112 17.69 10.17 52.95
N ASN A 113 17.09 11.36 52.81
CA ASN A 113 17.54 12.56 53.50
C ASN A 113 17.17 12.54 55.00
N GLU A 114 16.04 11.91 55.38
CA GLU A 114 15.65 11.77 56.80
C GLU A 114 16.50 10.74 57.57
N GLN A 115 17.01 9.69 56.92
CA GLN A 115 17.87 8.69 57.58
C GLN A 115 19.31 9.16 57.81
N GLY A 116 19.76 10.22 57.13
CA GLY A 116 21.13 10.75 57.24
C GLY A 116 21.38 11.69 58.42
N SER A 117 20.34 12.15 59.12
CA SER A 117 20.46 13.11 60.23
C SER A 117 20.46 12.47 61.62
N VAL A 118 20.09 11.19 61.74
CA VAL A 118 20.01 10.49 63.04
C VAL A 118 21.37 9.93 63.50
N ASN A 119 22.39 9.92 62.63
CA ASN A 119 23.71 9.36 62.94
C ASN A 119 24.85 10.38 62.92
N ARG A 120 24.54 11.66 63.17
CA ARG A 120 25.55 12.72 63.34
C ARG A 120 25.30 13.52 64.61
#